data_AF-A0A7K3DAP9-F1
#
_entry.id   AF-A0A7K3DAP9-F1
#
_cell.length_a   1.000
_cell.length_b   1.000
_cell.length_c   1.000
_cell.angle_alpha   90.00
_cell.angle_beta   90.00
_cell.angle_gamma   90.00
#
_symmetry.space_group_name_H-M   'P 1'
#
loop_
_entity.id
_entity.type
_entity.pdbx_description
1 polymer ?
#
loop_
_entity_poly.entity_id
_entity_poly.type
_entity_poly.pdbx_seq_one_letter_code
_entity_poly.pdbx_strand_id
1 'polypeptide(L)'
;MGDDAAATHAFPCPDLRVYTELEWYGEPWAGLADIGGKPHYFEIDHSHQGDGYQVWPVGEAVAKLEREQWAIYARWYERREAGEVGQESHPGHGGVDARYDELGLLLAPHRSAPDSARRLRCELRFVADVDVRYRVEGPDYWLRWRPRPR
;
A
#
# COMPACT_ATOMS: atom_id res chain seq x y z
N MET A 1 13.39 9.46 36.49
CA MET A 1 12.07 8.89 36.17
C MET A 1 11.63 9.63 34.93
N GLY A 2 12.12 9.18 33.77
CA GLY A 2 11.91 9.85 32.50
C GLY A 2 10.71 9.21 31.84
N ASP A 3 9.69 10.02 31.55
CA ASP A 3 8.59 9.65 30.68
C ASP A 3 9.14 9.41 29.28
N ASP A 4 9.26 8.13 28.91
CA ASP A 4 9.45 7.69 27.54
C ASP A 4 8.07 7.76 26.87
N ALA A 5 7.70 8.96 26.44
CA ALA A 5 6.53 9.15 25.59
C ALA A 5 6.85 8.53 24.23
N ALA A 6 6.24 7.38 23.96
CA ALA A 6 6.27 6.70 22.67
C ALA A 6 6.13 7.73 21.53
N ALA A 7 7.22 7.96 20.82
CA ALA A 7 7.23 8.75 19.60
C ALA A 7 6.28 8.07 18.61
N THR A 8 5.05 8.59 18.55
CA THR A 8 4.11 8.22 17.52
C THR A 8 4.74 8.72 16.23
N HIS A 9 5.20 7.80 15.38
CA HIS A 9 5.74 8.08 14.05
C HIS A 9 4.62 8.65 13.16
N ALA A 10 4.21 9.88 13.46
CA ALA A 10 3.13 10.55 12.79
C ALA A 10 3.58 10.85 11.37
N PHE A 11 2.84 10.32 10.39
CA PHE A 11 3.03 10.69 9.00
C PHE A 11 2.87 12.21 8.87
N PRO A 12 3.82 12.91 8.22
CA PRO A 12 3.84 14.37 8.18
C PRO A 12 2.62 14.99 7.48
N CYS A 13 1.82 14.19 6.76
CA CYS A 13 0.54 14.60 6.19
C CYS A 13 -0.38 13.36 6.01
N PRO A 14 -1.59 13.32 6.61
CA PRO A 14 -2.47 12.14 6.55
C PRO A 14 -3.00 11.85 5.14
N ASP A 15 -3.06 12.85 4.26
CA ASP A 15 -3.54 12.79 2.86
C ASP A 15 -2.48 12.32 1.85
N LEU A 16 -1.27 11.99 2.31
CA LEU A 16 -0.18 11.47 1.49
C LEU A 16 0.13 9.99 1.78
N ARG A 17 -0.60 9.41 2.75
CA ARG A 17 -0.37 8.06 3.26
C ARG A 17 -0.63 7.00 2.20
N VAL A 18 0.24 5.99 2.18
CA VAL A 18 -0.02 4.72 1.48
C VAL A 18 -0.55 3.72 2.51
N TYR A 19 -1.72 3.16 2.23
CA TYR A 19 -2.35 2.14 3.06
C TYR A 19 -1.78 0.75 2.76
N THR A 20 -1.55 0.44 1.49
CA THR A 20 -1.05 -0.87 1.04
C THR A 20 -0.06 -0.73 -0.12
N GLU A 21 0.98 -1.55 -0.12
CA GLU A 21 1.84 -1.80 -1.29
C GLU A 21 1.37 -3.11 -1.94
N LEU A 22 0.96 -3.07 -3.20
CA LEU A 22 0.55 -4.28 -3.94
C LEU A 22 1.67 -4.77 -4.86
N GLU A 23 2.42 -3.85 -5.45
CA GLU A 23 3.56 -4.17 -6.32
C GLU A 23 4.71 -3.16 -6.13
N TRP A 24 5.95 -3.64 -6.13
CA TRP A 24 7.15 -2.82 -6.01
C TRP A 24 8.28 -3.32 -6.91
N TYR A 25 8.82 -2.44 -7.77
CA TYR A 25 9.98 -2.72 -8.63
C TYR A 25 10.92 -1.51 -8.67
N GLY A 26 11.63 -1.28 -7.57
CA GLY A 26 12.49 -0.10 -7.37
C GLY A 26 11.71 1.15 -6.92
N GLU A 27 10.42 1.22 -7.27
CA GLU A 27 9.43 2.17 -6.78
C GLU A 27 8.05 1.46 -6.67
N PRO A 28 7.07 2.05 -5.96
CA PRO A 28 5.72 1.49 -5.87
C PRO A 28 5.08 1.45 -7.25
N TRP A 29 4.70 0.28 -7.73
CA TRP A 29 4.00 0.14 -9.01
C TRP A 29 2.49 0.17 -8.83
N ALA A 30 1.99 -0.49 -7.78
CA ALA A 30 0.58 -0.51 -7.46
C ALA A 30 0.35 -0.51 -5.95
N GLY A 31 -0.80 0.02 -5.53
CA GLY A 31 -1.16 0.06 -4.12
C GLY A 31 -2.44 0.83 -3.85
N LEU A 32 -2.71 1.02 -2.56
CA LEU A 32 -3.82 1.84 -2.09
C LEU A 32 -3.27 3.04 -1.32
N ALA A 33 -3.68 4.25 -1.68
CA ALA A 33 -3.25 5.48 -1.03
C ALA A 33 -4.43 6.37 -0.62
N ASP A 34 -4.20 7.22 0.37
CA ASP A 34 -5.07 8.35 0.64
C ASP A 34 -4.80 9.45 -0.39
N ILE A 35 -5.86 9.95 -1.03
CA ILE A 35 -5.77 11.11 -1.92
C ILE A 35 -6.95 12.03 -1.62
N GLY A 36 -6.67 13.10 -0.86
CA GLY A 36 -7.68 14.07 -0.47
C GLY A 36 -8.71 13.52 0.52
N GLY A 37 -8.27 12.69 1.47
CA GLY A 37 -9.09 12.09 2.53
C GLY A 37 -9.94 10.91 2.06
N LYS A 38 -9.60 10.31 0.92
CA LYS A 38 -10.33 9.19 0.31
C LYS A 38 -9.37 8.13 -0.22
N PRO A 39 -9.68 6.83 -0.01
CA PRO A 39 -8.85 5.77 -0.53
C PRO A 39 -8.97 5.70 -2.06
N HIS A 40 -7.82 5.61 -2.71
CA HIS A 40 -7.69 5.41 -4.14
C HIS A 40 -6.69 4.30 -4.39
N TYR A 41 -7.00 3.42 -5.35
CA TYR A 41 -5.95 2.62 -5.94
C TYR A 41 -5.07 3.49 -6.82
N PHE A 42 -3.81 3.10 -6.92
CA PHE A 42 -2.89 3.58 -7.93
C PHE A 42 -2.20 2.39 -8.60
N GLU A 43 -1.88 2.55 -9.87
CA GLU A 43 -1.12 1.60 -10.69
C GLU A 43 -0.32 2.39 -11.73
N ILE A 44 0.90 1.97 -12.06
CA ILE A 44 1.73 2.64 -13.06
C ILE A 44 1.07 2.60 -14.46
N ASP A 45 1.09 3.73 -15.17
CA ASP A 45 0.52 3.84 -16.52
C ASP A 45 1.51 3.30 -17.57
N HIS A 46 1.36 2.02 -17.92
CA HIS A 46 2.18 1.37 -18.94
C HIS A 46 1.95 1.89 -20.37
N SER A 47 0.89 2.69 -20.61
CA SER A 47 0.53 3.14 -21.96
C SER A 47 1.33 4.36 -22.46
N HIS A 48 1.98 5.12 -21.56
CA HIS A 48 2.62 6.41 -21.90
C HIS A 48 3.99 6.58 -21.25
N GLN A 49 5.06 6.10 -21.91
CA GLN A 49 6.48 6.40 -21.62
C GLN A 49 6.83 6.64 -20.13
N GLY A 50 6.31 5.81 -19.22
CA GLY A 50 6.75 5.66 -17.83
C GLY A 50 6.39 6.75 -16.81
N ASP A 51 5.86 7.91 -17.21
CA ASP A 51 5.90 9.09 -16.34
C ASP A 51 4.63 9.35 -15.50
N GLY A 52 3.89 8.32 -15.05
CA GLY A 52 2.62 8.53 -14.34
C GLY A 52 1.89 7.28 -13.88
N TYR A 53 0.82 7.50 -13.13
CA TYR A 53 -0.03 6.49 -12.51
C TYR A 53 -1.49 6.69 -12.93
N GLN A 54 -2.19 5.60 -13.17
CA GLN A 54 -3.64 5.54 -13.16
C GLN A 54 -4.12 5.48 -11.71
N VAL A 55 -5.10 6.30 -11.38
CA VAL A 55 -5.61 6.46 -10.02
C VAL A 55 -7.13 6.49 -10.05
N TRP A 56 -7.78 5.64 -9.24
CA TRP A 56 -9.24 5.54 -9.18
C TRP A 56 -9.74 5.36 -7.75
N PRO A 57 -10.89 5.97 -7.40
CA PRO A 57 -11.42 5.90 -6.04
C PRO A 57 -11.92 4.50 -5.73
N VAL A 58 -11.85 4.14 -4.45
CA VAL A 58 -12.43 2.91 -3.93
C VAL A 58 -13.38 3.22 -2.77
N GLY A 59 -14.40 2.39 -2.57
CA GLY A 59 -15.29 2.52 -1.42
C GLY A 59 -14.61 2.08 -0.12
N GLU A 60 -15.00 2.68 1.01
CA GLU A 60 -14.43 2.36 2.32
C GLU A 60 -14.52 0.88 2.70
N ALA A 61 -15.58 0.18 2.26
CA ALA A 61 -15.72 -1.26 2.50
C ALA A 61 -14.57 -2.06 1.87
N VAL A 62 -14.23 -1.77 0.61
CA VAL A 62 -13.14 -2.43 -0.10
C VAL A 62 -11.79 -1.97 0.44
N ALA A 63 -11.64 -0.68 0.80
CA ALA A 63 -10.42 -0.20 1.46
C ALA A 63 -10.15 -0.88 2.81
N LYS A 64 -11.20 -1.27 3.55
CA LYS A 64 -11.04 -2.08 4.77
C LYS A 64 -10.54 -3.49 4.46
N LEU A 65 -11.05 -4.14 3.42
CA LEU A 65 -10.58 -5.46 2.98
C LEU A 65 -9.12 -5.41 2.52
N GLU A 66 -8.72 -4.36 1.78
CA GLU A 66 -7.31 -4.15 1.39
C GLU A 66 -6.39 -4.01 2.60
N ARG A 67 -6.77 -3.16 3.56
CA ARG A 67 -6.01 -2.96 4.81
C ARG A 67 -5.94 -4.24 5.65
N GLU A 68 -6.97 -5.07 5.60
CA GLU A 68 -6.96 -6.38 6.27
C GLU A 68 -5.97 -7.34 5.60
N GLN A 69 -6.00 -7.46 4.27
CA GLN A 69 -5.05 -8.32 3.55
C GLN A 69 -3.61 -7.85 3.78
N TRP A 70 -3.40 -6.54 3.76
CA TRP A 70 -2.12 -5.91 4.08
C TRP A 70 -1.64 -6.23 5.51
N ALA A 71 -2.53 -6.16 6.51
CA ALA A 71 -2.18 -6.47 7.89
C ALA A 71 -1.71 -7.93 8.05
N ILE A 72 -2.31 -8.88 7.32
CA ILE A 72 -1.87 -10.27 7.28
C ILE A 72 -0.46 -10.36 6.68
N TYR A 73 -0.22 -9.73 5.53
CA TYR A 73 1.08 -9.70 4.89
C TYR A 73 2.16 -9.06 5.76
N ALA A 74 1.90 -7.89 6.36
CA ALA A 74 2.85 -7.17 7.20
C ALA A 74 3.27 -7.98 8.42
N ARG A 75 2.32 -8.67 9.08
CA ARG A 75 2.63 -9.57 10.20
C ARG A 75 3.44 -10.79 9.77
N TRP A 76 3.13 -11.36 8.61
CA TRP A 76 3.95 -12.44 8.04
C TRP A 76 5.37 -11.95 7.75
N TYR A 77 5.52 -10.76 7.16
CA TYR A 77 6.81 -10.17 6.84
C TYR A 77 7.65 -9.93 8.11
N GLU A 78 7.06 -9.37 9.16
CA GLU A 78 7.72 -9.20 10.46
C GLU A 78 8.28 -10.52 11.01
N ARG A 79 7.47 -11.59 10.99
CA ARG A 79 7.90 -12.93 11.43
C ARG A 79 8.99 -13.52 10.54
N ARG A 80 8.95 -13.25 9.24
CA ARG A 80 10.00 -13.65 8.29
C ARG A 80 11.32 -12.95 8.60
N GLU A 81 11.29 -11.63 8.82
CA GLU A 81 12.51 -10.86 9.16
C GLU A 81 13.09 -11.30 10.51
N ALA A 82 12.25 -11.74 11.45
CA ALA A 82 12.67 -12.37 12.69
C ALA A 82 13.20 -13.82 12.52
N GLY A 83 13.11 -14.40 11.33
CA GLY A 83 13.53 -15.77 11.03
C GLY A 83 12.59 -16.86 11.56
N GLU A 84 11.37 -16.52 11.97
CA GLU A 84 10.40 -17.45 12.55
C GLU A 84 9.65 -18.28 11.49
N VAL A 85 9.54 -17.76 10.27
CA VAL A 85 8.86 -18.40 9.15
C VAL A 85 9.69 -18.26 7.87
N GLY A 86 9.62 -19.27 7.00
CA GLY A 86 10.30 -19.25 5.71
C GLY A 86 9.42 -18.72 4.58
N GLN A 87 10.03 -18.56 3.41
CA GLN A 87 9.36 -18.06 2.19
C GLN A 87 8.20 -18.95 1.76
N GLU A 88 8.25 -20.25 2.01
CA GLU A 88 7.18 -21.22 1.71
C GLU A 88 5.85 -20.86 2.36
N SER A 89 5.90 -20.17 3.51
CA SER A 89 4.72 -19.71 4.24
C SER A 89 4.16 -18.37 3.75
N HIS A 90 4.66 -17.85 2.62
CA HIS A 90 4.17 -16.58 2.07
C HIS A 90 2.65 -16.67 1.80
N PRO A 91 1.83 -15.76 2.36
CA PRO A 91 0.37 -15.89 2.30
C PRO A 91 -0.17 -15.81 0.85
N GLY A 92 0.53 -15.10 -0.03
CA GLY A 92 0.22 -15.05 -1.46
C GLY A 92 0.47 -16.34 -2.27
N HIS A 93 1.01 -17.43 -1.68
CA HIS A 93 1.16 -18.71 -2.39
C HIS A 93 -0.17 -19.45 -2.63
N GLY A 94 -1.25 -19.06 -1.93
CA GLY A 94 -2.51 -19.78 -1.94
C GLY A 94 -2.47 -21.02 -1.05
N GLY A 95 -3.54 -21.25 -0.30
CA GLY A 95 -3.70 -22.41 0.59
C GLY A 95 -2.89 -22.34 1.90
N VAL A 96 -2.20 -21.21 2.16
CA VAL A 96 -1.43 -20.98 3.40
C VAL A 96 -2.27 -20.23 4.43
N ASP A 97 -2.96 -19.17 4.00
CA ASP A 97 -3.84 -18.38 4.85
C ASP A 97 -5.21 -18.24 4.15
N ALA A 98 -6.21 -18.95 4.68
CA ALA A 98 -7.54 -19.00 4.06
C ALA A 98 -8.21 -17.62 3.99
N ARG A 99 -7.91 -16.72 4.94
CA ARG A 99 -8.47 -15.37 4.92
C ARG A 99 -7.77 -14.51 3.87
N TYR A 100 -6.46 -14.66 3.73
CA TYR A 100 -5.71 -13.99 2.66
C TYR A 100 -6.23 -14.41 1.27
N ASP A 101 -6.47 -15.70 1.08
CA ASP A 101 -7.02 -16.26 -0.15
C ASP A 101 -8.42 -15.72 -0.46
N GLU A 102 -9.32 -15.72 0.54
CA GLU A 102 -10.66 -15.16 0.41
C GLU A 102 -10.61 -13.67 0.05
N LEU A 103 -9.76 -12.90 0.73
CA LEU A 103 -9.56 -11.49 0.43
C LEU A 103 -9.05 -11.28 -0.99
N GLY A 104 -8.16 -12.15 -1.50
CA GLY A 104 -7.68 -12.09 -2.87
C GLY A 104 -8.82 -12.20 -3.89
N LEU A 105 -9.76 -13.12 -3.66
CA LEU A 105 -10.94 -13.29 -4.50
C LEU A 105 -11.90 -12.10 -4.43
N LEU A 106 -12.13 -11.55 -3.23
CA LEU A 106 -13.00 -10.39 -3.03
C LEU A 106 -12.43 -9.11 -3.64
N LEU A 107 -11.11 -8.94 -3.61
CA LEU A 107 -10.42 -7.71 -4.04
C LEU A 107 -10.11 -7.71 -5.54
N ALA A 108 -9.96 -8.87 -6.18
CA ALA A 108 -9.59 -8.98 -7.58
C ALA A 108 -10.40 -8.08 -8.55
N PRO A 109 -11.75 -7.97 -8.44
CA PRO A 109 -12.52 -7.11 -9.35
C PRO A 109 -12.27 -5.61 -9.18
N HIS A 110 -11.65 -5.19 -8.06
CA HIS A 110 -11.42 -3.78 -7.72
C HIS A 110 -10.02 -3.29 -8.10
N ARG A 111 -9.08 -4.22 -8.31
CA ARG A 111 -7.66 -3.97 -8.60
C ARG A 111 -7.36 -3.73 -10.09
N SER A 112 -8.39 -3.54 -10.91
CA SER A 112 -8.23 -3.20 -12.32
C SER A 112 -8.66 -1.75 -12.55
N ALA A 113 -7.79 -0.97 -13.19
CA ALA A 113 -8.08 0.42 -13.52
C ALA A 113 -9.32 0.53 -14.44
N PRO A 114 -10.36 1.30 -14.05
CA PRO A 114 -11.48 1.58 -14.95
C PRO A 114 -11.08 2.62 -16.01
N ASP A 115 -11.83 2.71 -17.11
CA ASP A 115 -11.63 3.74 -18.15
C ASP A 115 -11.70 5.18 -17.61
N SER A 116 -12.41 5.37 -16.49
CA SER A 116 -12.52 6.65 -15.78
C SER A 116 -11.33 6.98 -14.87
N ALA A 117 -10.29 6.13 -14.83
CA ALA A 117 -9.12 6.36 -13.99
C ALA A 117 -8.40 7.67 -14.37
N ARG A 118 -8.02 8.43 -13.36
CA ARG A 118 -7.29 9.68 -13.52
C ARG A 118 -5.81 9.39 -13.70
N ARG A 119 -5.13 10.17 -14.54
CA ARG A 119 -3.66 10.12 -14.67
C ARG A 119 -3.01 11.16 -13.78
N LEU A 120 -2.17 10.71 -12.84
CA LEU A 120 -1.42 11.57 -11.92
C LEU A 120 0.07 11.26 -12.01
N ARG A 121 0.91 12.20 -11.57
CA ARG A 121 2.30 11.92 -11.19
C ARG A 121 2.35 11.81 -9.67
N CYS A 122 3.26 10.99 -9.15
CA CYS A 122 3.58 11.03 -7.73
C CYS A 122 5.06 11.38 -7.54
N GLU A 123 5.36 11.79 -6.32
CA GLU A 123 6.72 11.89 -5.82
C GLU A 123 6.82 11.02 -4.57
N LEU A 124 7.74 10.07 -4.60
CA LEU A 124 8.02 9.13 -3.52
C LEU A 124 8.86 9.79 -2.42
N ARG A 125 8.49 9.51 -1.17
CA ARG A 125 9.21 9.96 0.02
C ARG A 125 9.13 8.90 1.11
N PHE A 126 10.26 8.64 1.75
CA PHE A 126 10.34 7.72 2.87
C PHE A 126 10.04 8.42 4.20
N VAL A 127 9.50 7.68 5.14
CA VAL A 127 9.31 8.11 6.53
C VAL A 127 10.68 8.06 7.20
N ALA A 128 11.10 9.17 7.79
CA ALA A 128 12.36 9.23 8.53
C ALA A 128 12.30 8.37 9.79
N ASP A 129 13.45 7.83 10.20
CA ASP A 129 13.65 7.10 11.45
C ASP A 129 12.77 5.84 11.62
N VAL A 130 12.43 5.19 10.50
CA VAL A 130 11.69 3.91 10.49
C VAL A 130 12.58 2.83 9.91
N ASP A 131 12.91 1.83 10.73
CA ASP A 131 13.75 0.69 10.32
C ASP A 131 12.94 -0.48 9.72
N VAL A 132 11.61 -0.41 9.79
CA VAL A 132 10.71 -1.48 9.32
C VAL A 132 9.96 -1.03 8.08
N ARG A 133 10.26 -1.68 6.95
CA ARG A 133 9.67 -1.38 5.65
C ARG A 133 8.14 -1.55 5.62
N TYR A 134 7.62 -2.63 6.22
CA TYR A 134 6.19 -2.95 6.21
C TYR A 134 5.61 -3.03 7.62
N ARG A 135 4.63 -2.17 7.90
CA ARG A 135 3.86 -2.15 9.15
C ARG A 135 2.40 -2.39 8.86
N VAL A 136 1.62 -2.78 9.86
CA VAL A 136 0.17 -3.00 9.72
C VAL A 136 -0.56 -1.74 9.20
N GLU A 137 -0.02 -0.56 9.51
CA GLU A 137 -0.56 0.73 9.08
C GLU A 137 -0.26 1.07 7.61
N GLY A 138 0.71 0.40 6.99
CA GLY A 138 1.20 0.71 5.65
C GLY A 138 2.72 0.62 5.57
N PRO A 139 3.29 0.83 4.37
CA PRO A 139 4.73 0.84 4.19
C PRO A 139 5.41 2.06 4.83
N ASP A 140 6.73 2.10 4.76
CA ASP A 140 7.60 3.17 5.26
C ASP A 140 7.72 4.37 4.30
N TYR A 141 6.76 4.56 3.39
CA TYR A 141 6.76 5.68 2.44
C TYR A 141 5.38 6.31 2.26
N TRP A 142 5.39 7.50 1.68
CA TRP A 142 4.22 8.27 1.29
C TRP A 142 4.39 8.81 -0.13
N LEU A 143 3.26 9.10 -0.77
CA LEU A 143 3.21 9.53 -2.16
C LEU A 143 2.57 10.92 -2.28
N ARG A 144 3.31 11.86 -2.87
CA ARG A 144 2.79 13.19 -3.18
C ARG A 144 2.23 13.27 -4.58
N TRP A 145 0.90 13.25 -4.67
CA TRP A 145 0.18 13.27 -5.94
C TRP A 145 0.10 14.66 -6.56
N ARG A 146 0.30 14.73 -7.87
CA ARG A 146 0.18 15.94 -8.69
C ARG A 146 -0.55 15.64 -10.00
N PRO A 147 -1.43 16.55 -10.48
CA PRO A 147 -1.95 16.45 -11.83
C PRO A 147 -0.81 16.42 -12.85
N ARG A 148 -0.98 15.66 -13.94
CA ARG A 148 -0.09 15.85 -15.10
C ARG A 148 -0.29 17.26 -15.67
N PRO A 149 0.78 18.00 -16.02
CA PRO A 149 0.64 19.22 -16.80
C PRO A 149 -0.10 18.89 -18.10
N ARG A 150 -0.99 19.80 -18.51
CA ARG A 150 -1.66 19.72 -19.81
C ARG A 150 -0.66 19.89 -20.95
#